data_AF-A0A7Y9MPA4-F1
#
_entry.id   AF-A0A7Y9MPA4-F1
#
_cell.length_a   1.000
_cell.length_b   1.000
_cell.length_c   1.000
_cell.angle_alpha   90.00
_cell.angle_beta   90.00
_cell.angle_gamma   90.00
#
_symmetry.space_group_name_H-M   'P 1'
#
loop_
_entity.id
_entity.type
_entity.pdbx_description
1 polymer ?
#
loop_
_entity_poly.entity_id
_entity_poly.type
_entity_poly.pdbx_seq_one_letter_code
_entity_poly.pdbx_strand_id
1 'polypeptide(L)'
;MRDEKDSGTMEMPLPRRRGRPPVGDVAMTPAQRAREYRWRRKDARDAAYRKEVSDAAMIDALRDAMAKGDADYALDLLADLRARVQASKA
;
A
#
# COMPACT_ATOMS: atom_id res chain seq x y z
N MET A 1 -46.02 -21.02 -19.00
CA MET A 1 -46.92 -19.85 -18.95
C MET A 1 -46.14 -18.72 -18.29
N ARG A 2 -45.99 -17.59 -18.97
CA ARG A 2 -45.27 -16.40 -18.46
C ARG A 2 -46.20 -15.71 -17.46
N ASP A 3 -45.70 -15.30 -16.30
CA ASP A 3 -46.50 -14.62 -15.29
C ASP A 3 -47.02 -13.28 -15.84
N GLU A 4 -48.34 -13.08 -15.79
CA GLU A 4 -49.03 -11.91 -16.33
C GLU A 4 -48.77 -10.64 -15.50
N LYS A 5 -48.15 -10.76 -14.31
CA LYS A 5 -47.85 -9.64 -13.40
C LYS A 5 -46.41 -9.12 -13.45
N ASP A 6 -45.55 -9.65 -14.32
CA ASP A 6 -44.17 -9.16 -14.46
C ASP A 6 -44.11 -7.97 -15.44
N SER A 7 -44.54 -6.79 -14.98
CA SER A 7 -44.70 -5.59 -15.80
C SER A 7 -43.54 -4.59 -15.75
N GLY A 8 -42.34 -4.96 -15.27
CA GLY A 8 -41.32 -3.93 -15.04
C GLY A 8 -39.85 -4.30 -15.06
N THR A 9 -39.48 -5.58 -15.17
CA THR A 9 -38.06 -5.95 -14.97
C THR A 9 -37.21 -5.81 -16.24
N MET A 10 -37.81 -5.82 -17.44
CA MET A 10 -37.07 -5.81 -18.72
C MET A 10 -36.82 -4.41 -19.30
N GLU A 11 -37.50 -3.36 -18.84
CA GLU A 11 -37.46 -2.04 -19.48
C GLU A 11 -36.87 -0.91 -18.63
N MET A 12 -36.36 -1.19 -17.42
CA MET A 12 -35.62 -0.15 -16.70
C MET A 12 -34.26 0.06 -17.38
N PRO A 13 -33.94 1.27 -17.89
CA PRO A 13 -32.61 1.59 -18.34
C PRO A 13 -31.70 1.68 -17.11
N LEU A 14 -31.22 0.53 -16.64
CA LEU A 14 -30.26 0.44 -15.55
C LEU A 14 -28.99 1.14 -16.01
N PRO A 15 -28.46 2.12 -15.25
CA PRO A 15 -27.19 2.73 -15.58
C PRO A 15 -26.13 1.62 -15.62
N ARG A 16 -25.41 1.55 -16.75
CA ARG A 16 -24.30 0.60 -16.92
C ARG A 16 -23.40 0.66 -15.69
N ARG A 17 -23.07 -0.50 -15.12
CA ARG A 17 -22.08 -0.60 -14.02
C ARG A 17 -20.83 0.16 -14.45
N ARG A 18 -20.62 1.34 -13.87
CA ARG A 18 -19.38 2.10 -14.05
C ARG A 18 -18.28 1.20 -13.49
N GLY A 19 -17.33 0.83 -14.35
CA GLY A 19 -16.17 0.06 -13.93
C GLY A 19 -15.43 0.80 -12.81
N ARG A 20 -14.57 0.08 -12.08
CA ARG A 20 -13.68 0.72 -11.11
C ARG A 20 -12.83 1.76 -11.87
N PRO A 21 -12.74 3.01 -11.39
CA PRO A 21 -11.84 3.98 -11.99
C PRO A 21 -10.43 3.39 -12.12
N PRO A 22 -9.70 3.69 -13.21
CA PRO A 22 -8.32 3.25 -13.34
C PRO A 22 -7.50 3.76 -12.16
N VAL A 23 -6.56 2.94 -11.68
CA VAL A 23 -5.62 3.34 -10.62
C VAL A 23 -4.51 4.15 -11.29
N GLY A 24 -4.56 5.47 -11.11
CA GLY A 24 -3.59 6.43 -11.64
C GLY A 24 -4.02 7.09 -12.96
N ASP A 25 -3.24 8.08 -13.40
CA ASP A 25 -3.54 8.90 -14.58
C ASP A 25 -3.23 8.21 -15.92
N VAL A 26 -2.44 7.13 -15.88
CA VAL A 26 -1.99 6.40 -17.07
C VAL A 26 -2.14 4.90 -16.86
N ALA A 27 -2.65 4.19 -17.87
CA ALA A 27 -2.73 2.74 -17.87
C ALA A 27 -1.32 2.12 -17.82
N MET A 28 -0.96 1.55 -16.67
CA MET A 28 0.31 0.83 -16.49
C MET A 28 0.16 -0.68 -16.72
N THR A 29 1.13 -1.25 -17.42
CA THR A 29 1.31 -2.71 -17.49
C THR A 29 1.63 -3.29 -16.10
N PRO A 30 1.39 -4.59 -15.86
CA PRO A 30 1.77 -5.24 -14.59
C PRO A 30 3.26 -5.08 -14.26
N ALA A 31 4.13 -5.15 -15.27
CA ALA A 31 5.58 -5.00 -15.10
C ALA A 31 5.97 -3.58 -14.66
N GLN A 32 5.35 -2.56 -15.27
CA GLN A 32 5.56 -1.16 -14.86
C GLN A 32 5.10 -0.93 -13.42
N ARG A 33 3.92 -1.45 -13.03
CA ARG A 33 3.45 -1.39 -11.64
C ARG A 33 4.41 -2.02 -10.66
N ALA A 34 4.95 -3.21 -10.97
CA ALA A 34 5.93 -3.88 -10.12
C ALA A 34 7.24 -3.08 -10.01
N ARG A 35 7.70 -2.48 -11.12
CA ARG A 35 8.87 -1.60 -11.11
C ARG A 35 8.63 -0.36 -10.24
N GLU A 36 7.54 0.36 -10.44
CA GLU A 36 7.20 1.54 -9.60
C GLU A 36 7.07 1.18 -8.13
N TYR A 37 6.40 0.07 -7.81
CA TYR A 37 6.28 -0.40 -6.44
C TYR A 37 7.66 -0.64 -5.79
N ARG A 38 8.58 -1.32 -6.50
CA ARG A 38 9.94 -1.54 -6.02
C ARG A 38 10.72 -0.25 -5.85
N TRP A 39 10.58 0.70 -6.77
CA TRP A 39 11.21 2.02 -6.70
C TRP A 39 10.70 2.79 -5.48
N ARG A 40 9.39 2.95 -5.33
CA ARG A 40 8.78 3.63 -4.17
C ARG A 40 9.17 2.97 -2.85
N ARG A 41 9.26 1.64 -2.83
CA ARG A 41 9.67 0.89 -1.64
C ARG A 41 11.13 1.16 -1.28
N LYS A 42 12.03 1.23 -2.27
CA LYS A 42 13.42 1.62 -2.06
C LYS A 42 13.51 3.06 -1.52
N ASP A 43 12.81 4.00 -2.15
CA ASP A 43 12.83 5.40 -1.73
C ASP A 43 12.30 5.58 -0.30
N ALA A 44 11.23 4.87 0.06
CA ALA A 44 10.68 4.87 1.41
C ALA A 44 11.67 4.31 2.45
N ARG A 45 12.42 3.25 2.07
CA ARG A 45 13.47 2.67 2.90
C ARG A 45 14.63 3.65 3.12
N ASP A 46 15.07 4.32 2.06
CA ASP A 46 16.16 5.30 2.12
C ASP A 46 15.72 6.56 2.90
N ALA A 47 14.42 6.86 2.92
CA ALA A 47 13.82 7.91 3.75
C ALA A 47 13.56 7.49 5.21
N ALA A 48 13.90 6.26 5.62
CA ALA A 48 13.57 5.76 6.96
C ALA A 48 14.22 6.52 8.12
N TYR A 49 15.22 7.35 7.85
CA TYR A 49 15.78 8.30 8.84
C TYR A 49 14.80 9.42 9.24
N ARG A 50 13.71 9.62 8.48
CA ARG A 50 12.70 10.64 8.76
C ARG A 50 11.64 10.06 9.69
N LYS A 51 11.27 10.79 10.75
CA LYS A 51 10.29 10.33 11.77
C LYS A 51 8.92 9.88 11.22
N GLU A 52 8.57 10.23 9.98
CA GLU A 52 7.26 9.96 9.36
C GLU A 52 7.27 8.87 8.27
N VAL A 53 8.14 7.86 8.37
CA VAL A 53 8.02 6.66 7.53
C VAL A 53 7.07 5.61 8.10
N SER A 54 6.50 4.79 7.22
CA SER A 54 5.68 3.63 7.59
C SER A 54 6.51 2.55 8.29
N ASP A 55 5.85 1.73 9.13
CA ASP A 55 6.52 0.64 9.85
C ASP A 55 7.18 -0.38 8.89
N ALA A 56 6.56 -0.63 7.74
CA ALA A 56 7.13 -1.50 6.72
C ALA A 56 8.47 -0.96 6.17
N ALA A 57 8.58 0.35 5.97
CA ALA A 57 9.81 0.97 5.50
C ALA A 57 10.92 0.94 6.58
N MET A 58 10.57 1.13 7.86
CA MET A 58 11.51 0.97 8.96
C MET A 58 12.04 -0.47 9.08
N ILE A 59 11.19 -1.48 8.91
CA ILE A 59 11.62 -2.89 8.93
C ILE A 59 12.56 -3.21 7.77
N ASP A 60 12.27 -2.69 6.57
CA ASP A 60 13.17 -2.85 5.43
C ASP A 60 14.53 -2.15 5.67
N ALA A 61 14.52 -0.96 6.29
CA ALA A 61 15.73 -0.24 6.64
C ALA A 61 16.57 -0.99 7.69
N LEU A 62 15.91 -1.58 8.70
CA LEU A 62 16.55 -2.41 9.72
C LEU A 62 17.23 -3.62 9.09
N ARG A 63 16.54 -4.33 8.18
CA ARG A 63 17.11 -5.46 7.45
C ARG A 63 18.38 -5.07 6.70
N ASP A 64 18.39 -3.89 6.09
CA ASP A 64 19.53 -3.43 5.33
C ASP A 64 20.69 -2.95 6.21
N ALA A 65 20.39 -2.31 7.34
CA ALA A 65 21.39 -1.96 8.36
C ALA A 65 22.11 -3.22 8.86
N MET A 66 21.34 -4.27 9.17
CA MET A 66 21.89 -5.58 9.56
C MET A 66 22.76 -6.21 8.45
N ALA A 67 22.32 -6.14 7.19
CA ALA A 67 23.10 -6.66 6.06
C ALA A 67 24.42 -5.91 5.84
N LYS A 68 24.45 -4.61 6.17
CA LYS A 68 25.65 -3.77 6.09
C LYS A 68 26.54 -3.85 7.34
N GLY A 69 26.05 -4.45 8.43
CA GLY A 69 26.76 -4.51 9.70
C GLY A 69 26.74 -3.19 10.49
N ASP A 70 25.80 -2.30 10.19
CA ASP A 70 25.65 -1.01 10.88
C ASP A 70 24.82 -1.20 12.17
N ALA A 71 25.53 -1.51 13.26
CA ALA A 71 24.91 -1.88 14.54
C ALA A 71 24.20 -0.69 15.21
N ASP A 72 24.82 0.49 15.21
CA ASP A 72 24.25 1.67 15.85
C ASP A 72 22.94 2.08 15.17
N TYR A 73 22.93 2.11 13.83
CA TYR A 73 21.73 2.44 13.07
C TYR A 73 20.61 1.41 13.25
N ALA A 74 20.95 0.11 13.35
CA ALA A 74 19.98 -0.93 13.62
C ALA A 74 19.33 -0.76 15.02
N LEU A 75 20.11 -0.37 16.03
CA LEU A 75 19.62 -0.14 17.39
C LEU A 75 18.69 1.08 17.46
N ASP A 76 19.02 2.16 16.76
CA ASP A 76 18.17 3.36 16.68
C ASP A 76 16.80 3.03 16.06
N LEU A 77 16.78 2.29 14.94
CA LEU A 77 15.54 1.86 14.30
C LEU A 77 14.69 0.97 15.21
N LEU A 78 15.31 0.10 16.00
CA LEU A 78 14.61 -0.74 16.98
C LEU A 78 14.01 0.08 18.13
N ALA A 79 14.72 1.09 18.60
CA ALA A 79 14.22 2.00 19.64
C ALA A 79 12.97 2.75 19.17
N ASP A 80 13.01 3.29 17.94
CA ASP A 80 11.86 3.97 17.35
C ASP A 80 10.66 3.03 17.13
N LEU A 81 10.88 1.80 16.63
CA LEU A 81 9.81 0.81 16.48
C LEU A 81 9.18 0.46 17.82
N ARG A 82 9.99 0.31 18.88
CA ARG A 82 9.49 0.07 20.24
C ARG A 82 8.62 1.23 20.73
N ALA A 83 9.04 2.47 20.52
CA ALA A 83 8.28 3.65 20.92
C ALA A 83 6.90 3.70 20.23
N ARG A 84 6.83 3.37 18.94
CA ARG A 84 5.57 3.30 18.18
C ARG A 84 4.60 2.26 18.73
N VAL A 85 5.09 1.06 19.05
CA VAL A 85 4.27 -0.02 19.65
C VAL A 85 3.75 0.36 21.04
N GLN A 86 4.52 1.14 21.81
CA GLN A 86 4.06 1.65 23.10
C GLN A 86 3.00 2.74 22.93
N ALA A 87 3.18 3.65 21.97
CA ALA A 87 2.20 4.69 21.66
C ALA A 87 0.87 4.11 21.16
N SER A 88 0.88 3.01 20.40
CA SER A 88 -0.36 2.38 19.91
C SER A 88 -1.16 1.63 20.98
N LYS A 89 -0.59 1.44 22.19
CA LYS A 89 -1.26 0.77 23.32
C LYS A 89 -1.98 1.75 24.26
N ALA A 90 -1.71 3.05 24.14
CA ALA A 90 -2.33 4.12 24.91
C ALA A 90 -3.63 4.59 24.22
#